data_AF-A0A2B0VXC8-F1
#
_entry.id   AF-A0A2B0VXC8-F1
#
_cell.length_a   1.000
_cell.length_b   1.000
_cell.length_c   1.000
_cell.angle_alpha   90.00
_cell.angle_beta   90.00
_cell.angle_gamma   90.00
#
_symmetry.space_group_name_H-M   'P 1'
#
loop_
_entity.id
_entity.type
_entity.pdbx_description
1 polymer ?
#
loop_
_entity_poly.entity_id
_entity_poly.type
_entity_poly.pdbx_seq_one_letter_code
_entity_poly.pdbx_strand_id
1 'polypeptide(L)' 'MQTNTNTIEEIYQEILDGKRNRFPPNTWKLDRNNQLARRVTKYLVTKILNWNEEEIKQ' A
#
# COMPACT_ATOMS: atom_id res chain seq x y z
N MET A 1 8.42 -17.77 16.90
CA MET A 1 7.21 -16.95 16.65
C MET A 1 7.17 -16.69 15.15
N GLN A 2 6.16 -17.18 14.43
CA GLN A 2 6.02 -16.88 13.01
C GLN A 2 5.61 -15.41 12.89
N THR A 3 6.54 -14.55 12.46
CA THR A 3 6.22 -13.19 12.06
C THR A 3 5.58 -13.27 10.69
N ASN A 4 4.24 -13.34 10.63
CA ASN A 4 3.51 -13.08 9.39
C ASN A 4 3.74 -11.60 9.05
N THR A 5 4.82 -11.32 8.32
CA THR A 5 5.10 -10.00 7.78
C THR A 5 4.16 -9.77 6.62
N ASN A 6 2.95 -9.28 6.91
CA ASN A 6 2.04 -8.78 5.89
C ASN A 6 2.75 -7.68 5.11
N THR A 7 2.65 -7.74 3.79
CA THR A 7 3.12 -6.71 2.87
C THR A 7 2.35 -5.40 3.07
N ILE A 8 2.88 -4.29 2.56
CA ILE A 8 2.22 -2.98 2.68
C ILE A 8 0.89 -2.94 1.90
N GLU A 9 0.79 -3.69 0.81
CA GLU A 9 -0.42 -3.84 0.00
C GLU A 9 -1.50 -4.63 0.74
N GLU A 10 -1.13 -5.73 1.43
CA GLU A 10 -2.09 -6.49 2.26
C GLU A 10 -2.61 -5.63 3.41
N ILE A 11 -1.73 -4.88 4.09
CA ILE A 11 -2.13 -3.93 5.13
C ILE A 11 -3.05 -2.85 4.55
N TYR A 12 -2.77 -2.37 3.34
CA TYR A 12 -3.61 -1.38 2.68
C TYR A 12 -4.99 -1.96 2.33
N GLN A 13 -5.05 -3.20 1.83
CA GLN A 13 -6.32 -3.89 1.56
C GLN A 13 -7.11 -4.16 2.84
N GLU A 14 -6.47 -4.53 3.95
CA GLU A 14 -7.13 -4.64 5.26
C GLU A 14 -7.80 -3.32 5.69
N ILE A 15 -7.18 -2.17 5.35
CA ILE A 15 -7.75 -0.86 5.64
C ILE A 15 -8.95 -0.57 4.75
N LEU A 16 -8.85 -0.85 3.44
CA LEU A 16 -9.96 -0.68 2.50
C LEU A 16 -11.15 -1.58 2.85
N ASP A 17 -10.89 -2.80 3.33
CA ASP A 17 -11.88 -3.77 3.78
C ASP A 17 -12.49 -3.42 5.15
N GLY A 18 -11.98 -2.39 5.84
CA GLY A 18 -12.43 -2.01 7.19
C GLY A 18 -11.97 -2.97 8.29
N LYS A 19 -11.08 -3.94 8.01
CA LYS A 19 -10.50 -4.86 9.00
C LYS A 19 -9.46 -4.17 9.88
N ARG A 20 -8.92 -3.04 9.41
CA ARG A 20 -7.91 -2.23 10.09
C ARG A 20 -8.21 -0.75 9.90
N ASN A 21 -8.06 0.06 10.94
CA ASN A 21 -8.39 1.49 10.85
C ASN A 21 -7.28 2.35 10.22
N ARG A 22 -6.02 1.90 10.26
CA ARG A 22 -4.85 2.65 9.80
C ARG A 22 -3.62 1.75 9.64
N PHE A 23 -2.63 2.25 8.90
CA PHE A 23 -1.31 1.61 8.81
C PHE A 23 -0.67 1.42 10.21
N PRO A 24 0.14 0.37 10.41
CA PRO A 24 0.87 0.16 11.66
C PRO A 24 1.67 1.38 12.11
N PRO A 25 1.91 1.53 13.42
CA PRO A 25 2.81 2.57 13.92
C PRO A 25 4.19 2.47 13.26
N ASN A 26 4.78 3.63 12.95
CA ASN A 26 6.09 3.76 12.32
C ASN A 26 6.23 3.23 10.88
N THR A 27 5.16 2.77 10.23
CA THR A 27 5.19 2.32 8.82
C THR A 27 5.93 3.30 7.92
N TRP A 28 5.61 4.59 8.02
CA TRP A 28 6.22 5.63 7.19
C TRP A 28 7.57 6.13 7.71
N LYS A 29 7.81 6.04 9.02
CA LYS A 29 9.06 6.51 9.65
C LYS A 29 10.28 5.75 9.15
N LEU A 30 10.09 4.48 8.76
CA LEU A 30 11.15 3.62 8.23
C LEU A 30 11.26 3.69 6.69
N ASP A 31 10.28 4.30 6.01
CA ASP A 31 10.23 4.37 4.54
C ASP A 31 11.04 5.55 3.98
N ARG A 32 12.33 5.63 4.32
CA ARG A 32 13.17 6.79 3.97
C ARG A 32 13.27 7.08 2.47
N ASN A 33 13.09 6.06 1.64
CA ASN A 33 13.17 6.15 0.18
C ASN A 33 11.79 6.15 -0.50
N ASN A 34 10.71 6.31 0.27
CA ASN A 34 9.32 6.27 -0.23
C ASN A 34 8.97 4.99 -1.00
N GLN A 35 9.64 3.86 -0.72
CA GLN A 35 9.38 2.59 -1.38
C GLN A 35 8.01 2.04 -1.00
N LEU A 36 7.62 2.12 0.27
CA LEU A 36 6.31 1.69 0.74
C LEU A 36 5.22 2.63 0.19
N ALA A 37 5.46 3.94 0.23
CA ALA A 37 4.55 4.93 -0.33
C ALA A 37 4.32 4.70 -1.84
N ARG A 38 5.39 4.50 -2.63
CA ARG A 38 5.29 4.18 -4.06
C ARG A 38 4.49 2.92 -4.33
N ARG A 39 4.67 1.89 -3.50
CA ARG A 39 3.93 0.62 -3.61
C ARG A 39 2.43 0.81 -3.34
N VAL A 40 2.07 1.51 -2.26
CA VAL A 40 0.66 1.82 -1.95
C VAL A 40 0.02 2.65 -3.05
N THR A 41 0.69 3.70 -3.53
CA THR A 41 0.17 4.55 -4.62
C THR A 41 -0.01 3.75 -5.90
N LYS A 42 0.97 2.93 -6.29
CA LYS A 42 0.85 2.06 -7.46
C LYS A 42 -0.32 1.10 -7.32
N TYR A 43 -0.49 0.49 -6.15
CA TYR A 43 -1.61 -0.41 -5.87
C TYR A 43 -2.96 0.30 -5.98
N LEU A 44 -3.12 1.47 -5.34
CA LEU A 44 -4.32 2.29 -5.45
C LEU A 44 -4.68 2.57 -6.91
N VAL A 45 -3.73 3.11 -7.68
CA VAL A 45 -3.99 3.55 -9.05
C VAL A 45 -4.29 2.37 -9.98
N THR A 46 -3.50 1.28 -9.90
CA THR A 46 -3.61 0.17 -10.86
C THR A 46 -4.65 -0.89 -10.46
N LYS A 47 -4.88 -1.11 -9.16
CA LYS A 47 -5.74 -2.20 -8.67
C LYS A 47 -7.10 -1.75 -8.16
N ILE A 48 -7.18 -0.55 -7.57
CA ILE A 48 -8.44 -0.05 -7.01
C ILE A 48 -9.13 0.87 -8.00
N LEU A 49 -8.39 1.80 -8.58
CA LEU A 49 -8.94 2.76 -9.55
C LEU A 49 -8.96 2.20 -10.98
N ASN A 50 -8.32 1.04 -11.21
CA ASN A 50 -8.22 0.40 -12.53
C ASN A 50 -7.74 1.36 -13.63
N TRP A 51 -6.87 2.32 -13.29
CA TRP A 51 -6.29 3.19 -14.30
C TRP A 51 -5.44 2.36 -15.25
N ASN A 52 -5.64 2.60 -16.54
CA ASN A 52 -4.87 1.91 -17.55
C ASN A 52 -3.43 2.40 -17.46
N GLU A 53 -2.42 1.52 -17.41
CA GLU A 53 -1.03 1.95 -17.23
C GLU A 53 -0.54 2.92 -18.32
N GLU A 54 -1.19 2.88 -19.49
CA GLU A 54 -0.98 3.80 -20.61
C GLU A 54 -1.50 5.23 -20.34
N GLU A 55 -2.53 5.40 -19.50
CA GLU A 55 -3.06 6.72 -19.12
C GLU A 55 -2.16 7.44 -18.09
N ILE A 56 -1.30 6.69 -17.40
CA ILE A 56 -0.42 7.20 -16.33
C ILE A 56 0.88 7.81 -16.89
N LYS A 57 1.24 7.53 -18.16
CA LYS A 57 2.53 7.90 -18.77
C LYS A 57 2.59 9.30 -19.41
N GLN A 58 1.75 10.26 -19.01
CA GLN A 58 1.79 11.63 -19.55
C GLN A 58 2.78 12.52 -18.80
#